data_AF-A0A837JDD2-F1
#
_entry.id   AF-A0A837JDD2-F1
#
_cell.length_a   1.000
_cell.length_b   1.000
_cell.length_c   1.000
_cell.angle_alpha   90.00
_cell.angle_beta   90.00
_cell.angle_gamma   90.00
#
_symmetry.space_group_name_H-M   'P 1'
#
loop_
_entity.id
_entity.type
_entity.pdbx_description
1 polymer ?
#
loop_
_entity_poly.entity_id
_entity_poly.type
_entity_poly.pdbx_seq_one_letter_code
_entity_poly.pdbx_strand_id
1 'polypeptide(L)'
;MILGMLGDFDFKMNKSEFSQLSKQIDFGWTSSDRIANYSYHQVATKPKTSFTLSGTLVMKSIFTFDKLEKIGELQEPVILSLTNTQPVLVVIKNVKKDMSRFIKTGEYIEQGFNVELERWYK
;
A
#
# COMPACT_ATOMS: atom_id res chain seq x y z
N MET A 1 -10.73 8.84 -13.62
CA MET A 1 -9.95 7.73 -14.23
C MET A 1 -9.62 6.74 -13.12
N ILE A 2 -9.71 5.43 -13.35
CA ILE A 2 -9.45 4.41 -12.30
C ILE A 2 -7.95 4.09 -12.31
N LEU A 3 -7.31 4.13 -11.13
CA LEU A 3 -5.91 3.73 -10.93
C LEU A 3 -5.81 2.20 -10.79
N GLY A 4 -6.78 1.61 -10.10
CA GLY A 4 -6.85 0.19 -9.83
C GLY A 4 -7.95 -0.14 -8.85
N MET A 5 -8.05 -1.41 -8.50
CA MET A 5 -9.00 -1.97 -7.55
C MET A 5 -8.27 -2.85 -6.55
N LEU A 6 -8.69 -2.81 -5.28
CA LEU A 6 -8.29 -3.75 -4.24
C LEU A 6 -9.54 -4.45 -3.73
N GLY A 7 -9.81 -5.64 -4.25
CA GLY A 7 -11.11 -6.30 -4.04
C GLY A 7 -12.24 -5.41 -4.56
N ASP A 8 -13.16 -5.04 -3.67
CA ASP A 8 -14.30 -4.18 -3.97
C ASP A 8 -14.01 -2.67 -3.81
N PHE A 9 -12.76 -2.30 -3.50
CA PHE A 9 -12.37 -0.90 -3.32
C PHE A 9 -11.77 -0.31 -4.60
N ASP A 10 -12.44 0.69 -5.18
CA ASP A 10 -11.96 1.42 -6.35
C ASP A 10 -10.99 2.55 -5.96
N PHE A 11 -9.76 2.48 -6.46
CA PHE A 11 -8.84 3.60 -6.44
C PHE A 11 -9.11 4.52 -7.62
N LYS A 12 -9.68 5.70 -7.36
CA LYS A 12 -9.97 6.71 -8.38
C LYS A 12 -8.86 7.77 -8.39
N MET A 13 -8.22 7.98 -9.55
CA MET A 13 -7.40 9.16 -9.81
C MET A 13 -8.32 10.36 -10.04
N ASN A 14 -8.88 10.92 -8.98
CA ASN A 14 -9.28 12.33 -9.02
C ASN A 14 -8.05 13.17 -8.64
N LYS A 15 -7.95 14.38 -9.19
CA LYS A 15 -6.76 15.26 -9.13
C LYS A 15 -6.17 15.52 -7.74
N SER A 16 -6.88 15.20 -6.66
CA SER A 16 -6.50 15.53 -5.29
C SER A 16 -6.47 14.37 -4.32
N GLU A 17 -6.75 13.11 -4.74
CA GLU A 17 -7.00 12.00 -3.80
C GLU A 17 -5.84 11.00 -3.70
N PHE A 18 -5.26 10.62 -4.85
CA PHE A 18 -4.12 9.71 -4.94
C PHE A 18 -2.83 10.48 -5.24
N SER A 19 -1.84 10.38 -4.36
CA SER A 19 -0.57 11.09 -4.52
C SER A 19 0.53 10.18 -5.07
N GLN A 20 0.61 8.94 -4.58
CA GLN A 20 1.72 8.06 -4.94
C GLN A 20 1.35 6.57 -4.81
N LEU A 21 1.84 5.78 -5.77
CA LEU A 21 1.88 4.33 -5.73
C LEU A 21 3.35 3.91 -5.84
N SER A 22 3.86 3.24 -4.83
CA SER A 22 5.21 2.66 -4.81
C SER A 22 5.13 1.14 -4.89
N LYS A 23 6.04 0.54 -5.66
CA LYS A 23 6.25 -0.91 -5.73
C LYS A 23 7.71 -1.19 -5.42
N GLN A 24 7.96 -1.99 -4.40
CA GLN A 24 9.29 -2.41 -4.00
C GLN A 24 9.41 -3.93 -4.13
N ILE A 25 10.55 -4.38 -4.66
CA ILE A 25 10.89 -5.80 -4.73
C ILE A 25 12.22 -5.98 -4.01
N ASP A 26 12.18 -6.71 -2.90
CA ASP A 26 13.36 -7.15 -2.18
C ASP A 26 13.74 -8.54 -2.69
N PHE A 27 14.96 -8.70 -3.23
CA PHE A 27 15.46 -9.97 -3.76
C PHE A 27 16.18 -10.84 -2.71
N GLY A 28 16.25 -10.40 -1.45
CA GLY A 28 16.72 -11.23 -0.35
C GLY A 28 18.23 -11.49 -0.34
N TRP A 29 19.03 -10.61 -0.95
CA TRP A 29 20.49 -10.72 -0.94
C TRP A 29 21.06 -10.34 0.42
N THR A 30 21.94 -11.17 0.95
CA THR A 30 22.78 -10.84 2.11
C THR A 30 24.24 -10.81 1.69
N SER A 31 24.99 -9.91 2.32
CA SER A 31 26.40 -9.68 2.01
C SER A 31 27.23 -9.94 3.26
N SER A 32 28.38 -10.59 3.08
CA SER A 32 29.37 -10.79 4.14
C SER A 32 30.69 -10.19 3.69
N ASP A 33 31.20 -9.26 4.49
CA ASP A 33 32.48 -8.61 4.23
C ASP A 33 33.64 -9.55 4.53
N ARG A 34 34.64 -9.51 3.65
CA ARG A 34 35.84 -10.34 3.73
C ARG A 34 37.05 -9.41 3.85
N ILE A 35 37.94 -9.71 4.78
CA ILE A 35 39.15 -8.91 4.98
C ILE A 35 39.98 -8.93 3.69
N ALA A 36 40.27 -7.75 3.14
CA ALA A 36 41.05 -7.52 1.91
C ALA A 36 40.53 -8.26 0.65
N ASN A 37 39.21 -8.50 0.56
CA ASN A 37 38.59 -9.09 -0.62
C ASN A 37 37.23 -8.44 -0.90
N TYR A 38 36.65 -8.70 -2.07
CA TYR A 38 35.29 -8.26 -2.40
C TYR A 38 34.26 -8.92 -1.47
N SER A 39 33.22 -8.17 -1.12
CA SER A 39 32.10 -8.67 -0.33
C SER A 39 31.45 -9.85 -1.03
N TYR A 40 31.13 -10.88 -0.24
CA TYR A 40 30.48 -12.07 -0.76
C TYR A 40 28.97 -11.92 -0.65
N HIS A 41 28.28 -11.99 -1.78
CA HIS A 41 26.83 -11.90 -1.86
C HIS A 41 26.22 -13.30 -2.01
N GLN A 42 25.22 -13.60 -1.20
CA GLN A 42 24.45 -14.83 -1.30
C GLN A 42 22.95 -14.55 -1.13
N VAL A 43 22.12 -15.38 -1.74
CA VAL A 43 20.67 -15.29 -1.60
C VAL A 43 20.27 -15.93 -0.28
N ALA A 44 19.69 -15.15 0.64
CA ALA A 44 19.21 -15.64 1.93
C ALA A 44 17.71 -15.97 1.91
N THR A 45 16.91 -15.21 1.17
CA THR A 45 15.45 -15.34 1.16
C THR A 45 14.88 -15.26 -0.26
N LYS A 46 13.65 -15.74 -0.45
CA LYS A 46 12.92 -15.58 -1.71
C LYS A 46 12.50 -14.11 -1.90
N PRO A 47 12.30 -13.67 -3.16
CA PRO A 47 11.89 -12.30 -3.43
C PRO A 47 10.56 -11.95 -2.77
N LYS A 48 10.50 -10.79 -2.11
CA LYS A 48 9.30 -10.21 -1.53
C LYS A 48 8.90 -8.97 -2.30
N THR A 49 7.63 -8.88 -2.67
CA THR A 49 7.09 -7.68 -3.31
C THR A 49 6.16 -6.96 -2.35
N SER A 50 6.42 -5.69 -2.08
CA SER A 50 5.55 -4.81 -1.33
C SER A 50 5.03 -3.67 -2.21
N PHE A 51 3.83 -3.21 -1.89
CA PHE A 51 3.21 -2.05 -2.53
C PHE A 51 2.81 -1.06 -1.44
N THR A 52 3.05 0.22 -1.68
CA THR A 52 2.66 1.30 -0.78
C THR A 52 1.79 2.26 -1.55
N LEU A 53 0.55 2.46 -1.10
CA LEU A 53 -0.40 3.40 -1.69
C LEU A 53 -0.62 4.54 -0.72
N SER A 54 -0.32 5.75 -1.13
CA SER A 54 -0.52 6.94 -0.31
C SER A 54 -1.24 8.06 -1.05
N GLY A 55 -1.98 8.85 -0.26
CA GLY A 55 -2.74 9.96 -0.78
C GLY A 55 -3.38 10.76 0.34
N THR A 56 -4.19 11.74 -0.04
CA THR A 56 -4.87 12.62 0.91
C THR A 56 -6.25 12.92 0.36
N LEU A 57 -7.29 12.69 1.14
CA LEU A 57 -8.63 13.13 0.82
C LEU A 57 -8.88 14.51 1.43
N VAL A 58 -9.46 15.41 0.66
CA VAL A 58 -9.86 16.76 1.11
C VAL A 58 -11.37 16.90 0.90
N MET A 59 -12.12 17.20 1.96
CA MET A 59 -13.58 17.38 1.94
C MET A 59 -14.36 16.21 1.29
N LYS A 60 -13.95 14.97 1.56
CA LYS A 60 -14.63 13.75 1.10
C LYS A 60 -15.21 12.98 2.27
N SER A 61 -16.10 12.03 1.95
CA SER A 61 -16.75 11.18 2.94
C SER A 61 -15.72 10.46 3.81
N ILE A 62 -15.81 10.68 5.11
CA ILE A 62 -15.01 10.04 6.17
C ILE A 62 -15.04 8.50 6.03
N PHE A 63 -16.17 7.95 5.59
CA PHE A 63 -16.42 6.52 5.51
C PHE A 63 -15.76 5.81 4.32
N THR A 64 -15.10 6.54 3.41
CA THR A 64 -14.50 5.91 2.21
C THR A 64 -13.45 4.88 2.58
N PHE A 65 -12.59 5.17 3.56
CA PHE A 65 -11.54 4.22 3.96
C PHE A 65 -11.97 3.16 4.96
N ASP A 66 -13.15 3.26 5.56
CA ASP A 66 -13.65 2.23 6.49
C ASP A 66 -13.89 0.90 5.77
N LYS A 67 -14.19 0.95 4.47
CA LYS A 67 -14.24 -0.26 3.63
C LYS A 67 -12.87 -0.93 3.52
N LEU A 68 -11.81 -0.13 3.39
CA LEU A 68 -10.45 -0.64 3.24
C LEU A 68 -9.96 -1.26 4.56
N GLU A 69 -10.31 -0.65 5.70
CA GLU A 69 -10.08 -1.25 7.02
C GLU A 69 -10.80 -2.58 7.18
N LYS A 70 -12.09 -2.64 6.86
CA LYS A 70 -12.86 -3.90 6.93
C LYS A 70 -12.28 -5.00 6.05
N ILE A 71 -11.78 -4.67 4.86
CA ILE A 71 -11.08 -5.62 4.00
C ILE A 71 -9.78 -6.10 4.66
N GLY A 72 -9.04 -5.21 5.32
CA GLY A 72 -7.84 -5.56 6.08
C GLY A 72 -8.11 -6.44 7.30
N GLU A 73 -9.22 -6.21 8.00
CA GLU A 73 -9.66 -6.99 9.17
C GLU A 73 -9.97 -8.45 8.84
N LEU A 74 -10.35 -8.76 7.59
CA LEU A 74 -10.57 -10.15 7.15
C LEU A 74 -9.28 -10.98 7.15
N GLN A 75 -8.11 -10.33 7.05
CA GLN A 75 -6.79 -10.99 6.99
C GLN A 75 -6.65 -12.00 5.84
N GLU A 76 -7.45 -11.84 4.80
CA GLU A 76 -7.45 -12.71 3.63
C GLU A 76 -6.65 -12.08 2.46
N PRO A 77 -6.08 -12.91 1.56
CA PRO A 77 -5.50 -12.42 0.33
C PRO A 77 -6.57 -11.79 -0.58
N VAL A 78 -6.32 -10.56 -1.02
CA VAL A 78 -7.20 -9.79 -1.89
C VAL A 78 -6.52 -9.57 -3.24
N ILE A 79 -7.31 -9.53 -4.31
CA ILE A 79 -6.80 -9.22 -5.64
C ILE A 79 -6.57 -7.71 -5.75
N LEU A 80 -5.32 -7.33 -6.02
CA LEU A 80 -4.93 -5.99 -6.47
C LEU A 80 -4.86 -6.00 -7.99
N SER A 81 -5.72 -5.21 -8.62
CA SER A 81 -5.74 -4.99 -10.07
C SER A 81 -5.38 -3.54 -10.35
N LEU A 82 -4.20 -3.28 -10.89
CA LEU A 82 -3.82 -1.94 -11.35
C LEU A 82 -4.05 -1.87 -12.86
N THR A 83 -4.44 -0.73 -13.39
CA THR A 83 -4.78 -0.58 -14.82
C THR A 83 -3.64 -0.94 -15.78
N ASN A 84 -2.39 -0.82 -15.34
CA ASN A 84 -1.21 -1.05 -16.17
C ASN A 84 -0.42 -2.32 -15.81
N THR A 85 -0.90 -3.16 -14.90
CA THR A 85 -0.18 -4.38 -14.49
C THR A 85 -1.10 -5.59 -14.38
N GLN A 86 -0.52 -6.79 -14.44
CA GLN A 86 -1.27 -8.01 -14.17
C GLN A 86 -1.84 -7.99 -12.73
N PRO A 87 -3.06 -8.53 -12.53
CA PRO A 87 -3.62 -8.69 -11.19
C PRO A 87 -2.71 -9.55 -10.32
N VAL A 88 -2.54 -9.16 -9.06
CA VAL A 88 -1.72 -9.87 -8.08
C VAL A 88 -2.49 -10.07 -6.79
N LEU A 89 -2.31 -11.22 -6.16
CA LEU A 89 -2.83 -11.46 -4.81
C LEU A 89 -1.93 -10.76 -3.79
N VAL A 90 -2.54 -9.99 -2.90
CA VAL A 90 -1.84 -9.22 -1.86
C VAL A 90 -2.58 -9.36 -0.53
N VAL A 91 -1.85 -9.19 0.57
CA VAL A 91 -2.42 -9.06 1.91
C VAL A 91 -2.17 -7.63 2.39
N ILE A 92 -3.17 -7.04 3.03
CA ILE A 92 -3.03 -5.73 3.69
C ILE A 92 -2.22 -5.95 4.97
N LYS A 93 -1.04 -5.32 5.04
CA LYS A 93 -0.18 -5.39 6.24
C LYS A 93 -0.43 -4.24 7.18
N ASN A 94 -0.70 -3.06 6.63
CA ASN A 94 -0.88 -1.86 7.42
C ASN A 94 -1.81 -0.88 6.72
N VAL A 95 -2.65 -0.21 7.50
CA VAL A 95 -3.48 0.92 7.05
C VAL A 95 -3.27 2.03 8.07
N LYS A 96 -2.62 3.11 7.64
CA LYS A 96 -2.45 4.32 8.43
C LYS A 96 -3.37 5.42 7.90
N LYS A 97 -4.11 6.06 8.81
CA LYS A 97 -4.93 7.24 8.55
C LYS A 97 -4.41 8.40 9.39
N ASP A 98 -4.14 9.54 8.74
CA ASP A 98 -3.76 10.78 9.40
C ASP A 98 -4.89 11.80 9.21
N MET A 99 -5.59 12.16 10.29
CA MET A 99 -6.72 13.09 10.26
C MET A 99 -6.26 14.49 10.68
N SER A 100 -6.56 15.51 9.90
CA SER A 100 -6.13 16.88 10.16
C SER A 100 -7.18 17.93 9.76
N ARG A 101 -6.96 19.17 10.22
CA ARG A 101 -7.87 20.32 10.02
C ARG A 101 -9.29 20.05 10.52
N PHE A 102 -9.39 19.84 11.84
CA PHE A 102 -10.68 19.65 12.51
C PHE A 102 -11.49 20.95 12.54
N ILE A 103 -12.79 20.86 12.26
CA ILE A 103 -13.76 21.93 12.49
C ILE A 103 -14.31 21.86 13.91
N LYS A 104 -15.02 22.90 14.33
CA LYS A 104 -15.55 23.03 15.70
C LYS A 104 -16.48 21.89 16.13
N THR A 105 -17.06 21.15 15.19
CA THR A 105 -17.90 19.97 15.42
C THR A 105 -17.11 18.68 15.62
N GLY A 106 -15.77 18.71 15.50
CA GLY A 106 -14.91 17.53 15.61
C GLY A 106 -14.73 16.74 14.32
N GLU A 107 -15.41 17.12 13.24
CA GLU A 107 -15.16 16.56 11.90
C GLU A 107 -13.84 17.09 11.34
N TYR A 108 -13.14 16.28 10.54
CA TYR A 108 -11.87 16.67 9.91
C TYR A 108 -12.05 16.92 8.42
N ILE A 109 -11.33 17.93 7.91
CA ILE A 109 -11.39 18.35 6.50
C ILE A 109 -10.38 17.57 5.64
N GLU A 110 -9.24 17.20 6.23
CA GLU A 110 -8.15 16.52 5.55
C GLU A 110 -7.89 15.14 6.15
N GLN A 111 -7.71 14.15 5.29
CA GLN A 111 -7.43 12.77 5.68
C GLN A 111 -6.33 12.19 4.80
N GLY A 112 -5.11 12.13 5.34
CA GLY A 112 -4.02 11.37 4.76
C GLY A 112 -4.26 9.88 4.93
N PHE A 113 -3.89 9.07 3.94
CA PHE A 113 -3.86 7.62 4.06
C PHE A 113 -2.56 7.05 3.52
N ASN A 114 -2.12 5.96 4.15
CA ASN A 114 -1.05 5.12 3.67
C ASN A 114 -1.43 3.65 3.88
N VAL A 115 -1.46 2.89 2.80
CA VAL A 115 -1.78 1.46 2.80
C VAL A 115 -0.57 0.68 2.33
N GLU A 116 -0.12 -0.25 3.16
CA GLU A 116 0.98 -1.16 2.86
C GLU A 116 0.42 -2.54 2.54
N LEU A 117 0.75 -3.03 1.35
CA LEU A 117 0.34 -4.33 0.83
C LEU A 117 1.58 -5.18 0.62
N GLU A 118 1.49 -6.47 0.94
CA GLU A 118 2.53 -7.44 0.61
C GLU A 118 1.96 -8.50 -0.35
N ARG A 119 2.73 -8.87 -1.37
CA ARG A 119 2.33 -9.91 -2.30
C ARG A 119 2.19 -11.25 -1.58
N TRP A 120 1.04 -11.88 -1.77
CA TRP A 120 0.79 -13.24 -1.32
C TRP A 120 1.36 -14.23 -2.34
N TYR A 121 2.20 -15.15 -1.87
CA TYR A 121 2.72 -16.25 -2.65
C TYR A 121 2.08 -17.54 -2.13
N LYS A 122 1.46 -18.31 -3.02
CA LYS A 122 0.87 -19.61 -2.71
C LYS A 122 1.95 -20.68 -2.54
#